data_AF-A0A3A8JKX9-F1
#
_entry.id   AF-A0A3A8JKX9-F1
#
_cell.length_a   1.000
_cell.length_b   1.000
_cell.length_c   1.000
_cell.angle_alpha   90.00
_cell.angle_beta   90.00
_cell.angle_gamma   90.00
#
_symmetry.space_group_name_H-M   'P 1'
#
loop_
_entity.id
_entity.type
_entity.pdbx_description
1 polymer ?
#
loop_
_entity_poly.entity_id
_entity_poly.type
_entity_poly.pdbx_seq_one_letter_code
_entity_poly.pdbx_strand_id
1 'polypeptide(L)'
;MAGELWVDGAAAGGDGTRERPLRSLEEALARPGPKLVHLASGRYEGPIRLPEGTRLVGNGPATVLAATDPSAPVIETPGDTSLEALTVEG
;
A
#
# COMPACT_ATOMS: atom_id res chain seq x y z
N MET A 1 6.09 1.32 -18.24
CA MET A 1 6.43 0.29 -17.23
C MET A 1 6.01 0.85 -15.89
N ALA A 2 5.29 0.08 -15.07
CA ALA A 2 4.91 0.51 -13.73
C ALA A 2 6.15 0.51 -12.82
N GLY A 3 6.31 1.53 -11.97
CA GLY A 3 7.42 1.56 -11.00
C GLY A 3 7.17 0.56 -9.87
N GLU A 4 8.16 -0.25 -9.52
CA GLU A 4 8.07 -1.23 -8.42
C GLU A 4 8.61 -0.61 -7.12
N LEU A 5 7.87 -0.78 -6.03
CA LEU A 5 8.16 -0.17 -4.72
C LEU A 5 7.92 -1.18 -3.61
N TRP A 6 8.75 -1.12 -2.57
CA TRP A 6 8.58 -1.88 -1.34
C TRP A 6 8.26 -0.94 -0.18
N VAL A 7 7.30 -1.35 0.64
CA VAL A 7 6.85 -0.63 1.83
C VAL A 7 6.89 -1.59 3.02
N ASP A 8 7.48 -1.13 4.10
CA ASP A 8 7.49 -1.81 5.39
C ASP A 8 7.36 -0.76 6.50
N GLY A 9 6.23 -0.76 7.19
CA GLY A 9 5.95 0.17 8.29
C GLY A 9 6.89 0.01 9.49
N ALA A 10 7.57 -1.13 9.64
CA ALA A 10 8.55 -1.37 10.69
C ALA A 10 9.98 -0.97 10.29
N ALA A 11 10.22 -0.67 9.01
CA ALA A 11 11.54 -0.26 8.54
C ALA A 11 11.87 1.19 8.92
N ALA A 12 13.17 1.51 8.96
CA ALA A 12 13.65 2.87 9.19
C ALA A 12 13.26 3.86 8.07
N GLY A 13 12.82 3.36 6.92
CA GLY A 13 12.56 4.13 5.70
C GLY A 13 13.78 4.17 4.76
N GLY A 14 13.50 4.35 3.47
CA GLY A 14 14.48 4.19 2.41
C GLY A 14 14.04 4.82 1.10
N ASP A 15 14.53 4.28 -0.01
CA ASP A 15 14.20 4.76 -1.37
C ASP A 15 13.05 3.99 -2.02
N GLY A 16 12.52 2.97 -1.35
CA GLY A 16 11.46 2.10 -1.84
C GLY A 16 11.95 0.93 -2.66
N THR A 17 13.24 0.63 -2.63
CA THR A 17 13.77 -0.67 -3.07
C THR A 17 13.49 -1.75 -2.03
N ARG A 18 13.66 -3.01 -2.41
CA ARG A 18 13.49 -4.15 -1.50
C ARG A 18 14.46 -4.10 -0.32
N GLU A 19 15.69 -3.64 -0.54
CA GLU A 19 16.74 -3.53 0.47
C GLU A 19 16.52 -2.33 1.39
N ARG A 20 15.86 -1.27 0.88
CA ARG A 20 15.58 -0.02 1.61
C ARG A 20 14.12 0.38 1.40
N PRO A 21 13.17 -0.37 1.98
CA PRO A 21 11.76 -0.12 1.77
C PRO A 21 11.35 1.25 2.32
N LEU A 22 10.29 1.80 1.75
CA LEU A 22 9.61 2.97 2.29
C LEU A 22 8.95 2.60 3.62
N ARG A 23 8.93 3.55 4.55
CA ARG A 23 8.23 3.37 5.83
C ARG A 23 6.72 3.60 5.73
N SER A 24 6.26 4.26 4.67
CA SER A 24 4.88 4.70 4.52
C SER A 24 4.31 4.28 3.17
N LEU A 25 3.11 3.69 3.22
CA LEU A 25 2.33 3.39 2.02
C LEU A 25 1.91 4.68 1.31
N GLU A 26 1.55 5.74 2.04
CA GLU A 26 1.20 7.03 1.44
C GLU A 26 2.37 7.62 0.63
N GLU A 27 3.60 7.47 1.11
CA GLU A 27 4.79 7.92 0.39
C GLU A 27 4.97 7.16 -0.94
N ALA A 28 4.68 5.86 -0.95
CA ALA A 28 4.72 5.06 -2.18
C ALA A 28 3.63 5.52 -3.18
N LEU A 29 2.43 5.77 -2.69
CA LEU A 29 1.26 6.17 -3.48
C LEU A 29 1.38 7.59 -4.02
N ALA A 30 2.06 8.49 -3.31
CA ALA A 30 2.33 9.87 -3.73
C ALA A 30 3.28 9.96 -4.94
N ARG A 31 4.03 8.89 -5.25
CA ARG A 31 4.88 8.88 -6.45
C ARG A 31 4.02 8.94 -7.70
N PRO A 32 4.48 9.62 -8.79
CA PRO A 32 3.69 9.70 -10.02
C PRO A 32 3.61 8.36 -10.76
N GLY A 33 2.57 8.21 -11.57
CA GLY A 33 2.39 7.12 -12.54
C GLY A 33 1.97 5.76 -11.96
N PRO A 34 1.65 4.78 -12.84
CA PRO A 34 1.29 3.43 -12.43
C PRO A 34 2.41 2.75 -11.64
N LYS A 35 2.05 1.97 -10.62
CA LYS A 35 3.03 1.36 -9.70
C LYS A 35 2.57 0.02 -9.16
N LEU A 36 3.55 -0.84 -8.90
CA LEU A 36 3.39 -2.07 -8.13
C LEU A 36 4.02 -1.84 -6.76
N VAL A 37 3.23 -2.00 -5.70
CA VAL A 37 3.68 -1.80 -4.32
C VAL A 37 3.60 -3.11 -3.56
N HIS A 38 4.75 -3.58 -3.10
CA HIS A 38 4.88 -4.72 -2.21
C HIS A 38 4.81 -4.24 -0.76
N LEU A 39 3.87 -4.79 -0.01
CA LEU A 39 3.67 -4.50 1.40
C LEU A 39 4.22 -5.64 2.24
N ALA A 40 5.12 -5.31 3.16
CA ALA A 40 5.51 -6.22 4.22
C ALA A 40 4.32 -6.45 5.19
N SER A 41 4.43 -7.51 6.00
CA SER A 41 3.48 -7.76 7.07
C SER A 41 3.37 -6.57 8.01
N GLY A 42 2.16 -6.21 8.40
CA GLY A 42 1.89 -5.04 9.22
C GLY A 42 0.48 -4.52 8.99
N ARG A 43 0.14 -3.49 9.76
CA ARG A 43 -1.12 -2.76 9.63
C ARG A 43 -0.85 -1.42 8.95
N TYR A 44 -1.56 -1.16 7.86
CA TYR A 44 -1.52 0.09 7.12
C TYR A 44 -2.87 0.77 7.27
N GLU A 45 -2.87 1.91 7.95
CA GLU A 45 -4.08 2.64 8.31
C GLU A 45 -4.44 3.67 7.23
N GLY A 46 -5.74 3.76 6.93
CA GLY A 46 -6.34 4.55 5.86
C GLY A 46 -7.23 5.69 6.37
N PRO A 47 -7.83 6.49 5.46
CA PRO A 47 -8.21 6.08 4.11
C PRO A 47 -7.04 5.99 3.13
N ILE A 48 -6.91 4.84 2.46
CA ILE A 48 -5.86 4.57 1.48
C ILE A 48 -6.37 4.90 0.08
N ARG A 49 -5.87 6.00 -0.49
CA ARG A 49 -6.21 6.43 -1.85
C ARG A 49 -5.28 5.78 -2.86
N LEU A 50 -5.80 4.87 -3.68
CA LEU A 50 -5.01 4.18 -4.69
C LEU A 50 -5.10 4.92 -6.03
N PRO A 51 -4.01 5.49 -6.54
CA PRO A 51 -3.99 6.05 -7.89
C PRO A 51 -4.34 4.99 -8.94
N GLU A 52 -4.89 5.42 -10.06
CA GLU A 52 -5.17 4.55 -11.20
C GLU A 52 -3.93 3.76 -11.64
N GLY A 53 -4.12 2.47 -11.94
CA GLY A 53 -3.04 1.57 -12.34
C GLY A 53 -2.13 1.13 -11.18
N THR A 54 -2.53 1.40 -9.93
CA THR A 54 -1.82 0.91 -8.74
C THR A 54 -2.19 -0.54 -8.45
N ARG A 55 -1.15 -1.35 -8.19
CA ARG A 55 -1.27 -2.71 -7.72
C ARG A 55 -0.65 -2.83 -6.34
N LEU A 56 -1.42 -3.30 -5.35
CA LEU A 56 -0.91 -3.65 -4.03
C LEU A 56 -0.78 -5.16 -3.90
N VAL A 57 0.39 -5.61 -3.45
CA VAL A 57 0.67 -7.02 -3.16
C VAL A 57 1.13 -7.11 -1.72
N GLY A 58 0.30 -7.70 -0.86
CA GLY A 58 0.66 -7.96 0.53
C GLY A 58 1.42 -9.26 0.72
N ASN A 59 1.78 -9.51 1.98
CA ASN A 59 2.38 -10.75 2.45
C ASN A 59 1.35 -11.69 3.10
N GLY A 60 0.24 -11.93 2.39
CA GLY A 60 -0.87 -12.74 2.87
C GLY A 60 -1.69 -12.08 3.99
N PRO A 61 -2.34 -12.86 4.87
CA PRO A 61 -3.22 -12.33 5.91
C PRO A 61 -2.48 -11.48 6.97
N ALA A 62 -1.15 -11.54 7.00
CA ALA A 62 -0.32 -10.72 7.87
C ALA A 62 -0.18 -9.27 7.37
N THR A 63 -0.68 -8.94 6.18
CA THR A 63 -0.77 -7.57 5.67
C THR A 63 -2.21 -7.09 5.76
N VAL A 64 -2.45 -6.09 6.60
CA VAL A 64 -3.79 -5.58 6.89
C VAL A 64 -3.89 -4.13 6.45
N LEU A 65 -4.88 -3.84 5.59
CA LEU A 65 -5.32 -2.49 5.29
C LEU A 65 -6.51 -2.17 6.19
N ALA A 66 -6.45 -1.09 6.94
CA ALA A 66 -7.43 -0.79 7.98
C ALA A 66 -7.96 0.64 7.91
N ALA A 67 -9.26 0.84 8.11
CA ALA A 67 -9.79 2.19 8.31
C ALA A 67 -9.43 2.69 9.72
N THR A 68 -9.08 3.98 9.86
CA THR A 68 -8.95 4.62 11.19
C THR A 68 -10.30 5.05 11.76
N ASP A 69 -11.31 5.25 10.90
CA ASP A 69 -12.69 5.59 11.27
C ASP A 69 -13.62 4.50 10.71
N PRO A 70 -14.43 3.81 11.53
CA PRO A 70 -15.37 2.78 11.07
C PRO A 70 -16.47 3.32 10.14
N SER A 71 -16.62 4.63 10.03
CA SER A 71 -17.55 5.29 9.12
C SER A 71 -16.91 5.66 7.78
N ALA A 72 -15.58 5.49 7.64
CA ALA A 72 -14.81 5.86 6.48
C ALA A 72 -14.40 4.63 5.65
N PRO A 73 -14.27 4.76 4.32
CA PRO A 73 -13.76 3.68 3.50
C PRO A 73 -12.28 3.39 3.85
N VAL A 74 -11.94 2.10 3.87
CA VAL A 74 -10.54 1.66 4.01
C VAL A 74 -9.72 2.06 2.78
N ILE A 75 -10.33 1.90 1.60
CA ILE A 75 -9.68 2.10 0.30
C ILE A 75 -10.58 2.94 -0.60
N GLU A 76 -10.01 3.96 -1.23
CA GLU A 76 -10.65 4.78 -2.27
C GLU A 76 -9.92 4.58 -3.59
N THR A 77 -10.64 4.16 -4.63
CA THR A 77 -10.06 3.86 -5.96
C THR A 77 -10.82 4.63 -7.05
N PRO A 78 -10.23 5.68 -7.66
CA PRO A 78 -10.88 6.43 -8.73
C PRO A 78 -10.83 5.72 -10.09
N GLY A 79 -10.16 4.57 -10.20
CA GLY A 79 -10.01 3.81 -11.44
C GLY A 79 -9.50 2.38 -11.18
N ASP A 80 -8.98 1.73 -12.23
CA ASP A 80 -8.55 0.34 -12.17
C ASP A 80 -7.38 0.14 -11.19
N THR A 81 -7.59 -0.72 -10.21
CA THR A 81 -6.57 -1.09 -9.21
C THR A 81 -6.65 -2.59 -8.92
N SER A 82 -5.58 -3.17 -8.40
CA SER A 82 -5.57 -4.57 -7.96
C SER A 82 -5.03 -4.71 -6.54
N LEU A 83 -5.68 -5.56 -5.75
CA LEU A 83 -5.28 -5.93 -4.41
C LEU A 83 -5.03 -7.44 -4.38
N GLU A 84 -3.86 -7.86 -3.93
CA GLU A 84 -3.48 -9.26 -3.87
C GLU A 84 -2.85 -9.61 -2.53
N ALA A 85 -3.16 -10.80 -2.01
CA ALA A 85 -2.55 -11.37 -0.82
C ALA A 85 -2.55 -10.42 0.40
N LEU A 86 -3.69 -9.82 0.72
CA LEU A 86 -3.86 -8.94 1.87
C LEU A 86 -5.26 -9.09 2.50
N THR A 87 -5.39 -8.59 3.73
CA THR A 87 -6.66 -8.48 4.46
C THR A 87 -7.11 -7.01 4.44
N VAL A 88 -8.42 -6.77 4.28
CA VAL A 88 -9.04 -5.45 4.41
C VAL A 88 -9.97 -5.47 5.61
N GLU A 89 -9.78 -4.53 6.54
CA GLU A 89 -10.59 -4.37 7.76
C GLU A 89 -11.22 -2.97 7.80
N GLY A 90 -12.55 -2.89 7.76
CA GLY A 90 -13.33 -1.66 7.84
C GLY A 90 -14.36 -1.72 8.95
#